data_AF-A0A1H4NVE0-F1
#
_entry.id   AF-A0A1H4NVE0-F1
#
_cell.length_a   1.000
_cell.length_b   1.000
_cell.length_c   1.000
_cell.angle_alpha   90.00
_cell.angle_beta   90.00
_cell.angle_gamma   90.00
#
_symmetry.space_group_name_H-M   'P 1'
#
loop_
_entity.id
_entity.type
_entity.pdbx_description
1 polymer ?
#
loop_
_entity_poly.entity_id
_entity_poly.type
_entity_poly.pdbx_seq_one_letter_code
_entity_poly.pdbx_strand_id
1 'polypeptide(L)'
;MARGRPAFKPTKAQRTKVEEWIACGMSQDECARVLGISTPTLVKSFPEEIATGVAKKRAEVVGMLFKQAKKGNATCIKKLEEMTRVSAAAQAIADLGNAGVEVPAAPRAPEKVGKKAERKAAAERVAASGAFQPPEPPKIGLVIDNTAVNE
;
A
#
# COMPACT_ATOMS: atom_id res chain seq x y z
N MET A 1 1.19 -60.32 -14.16
CA MET A 1 1.03 -58.99 -13.54
C MET A 1 1.19 -57.94 -14.63
N ALA A 2 0.13 -57.17 -14.93
CA ALA A 2 0.20 -56.15 -15.98
C ALA A 2 1.19 -55.05 -15.56
N ARG A 3 2.26 -54.87 -16.33
CA ARG A 3 3.24 -53.82 -16.10
C ARG A 3 2.56 -52.49 -16.44
N GLY A 4 2.27 -51.69 -15.41
CA GLY A 4 1.59 -50.40 -15.56
C GLY A 4 2.31 -49.46 -16.53
N ARG A 5 1.62 -48.42 -17.00
CA ARG A 5 2.18 -47.39 -17.88
C ARG A 5 3.51 -46.88 -17.30
N PRO A 6 4.60 -46.85 -18.09
CA PRO A 6 5.90 -46.42 -17.59
C PRO A 6 5.84 -45.00 -17.02
N ALA A 7 6.58 -44.77 -15.93
CA ALA A 7 6.68 -43.47 -15.30
C ALA A 7 7.21 -42.43 -16.30
N PHE A 8 6.57 -41.26 -16.34
CA PHE A 8 7.01 -40.14 -17.17
C PHE A 8 8.43 -39.71 -16.77
N LYS A 9 9.34 -39.62 -17.74
CA LYS A 9 10.71 -39.16 -17.55
C LYS A 9 10.90 -37.79 -18.23
N PRO A 10 11.00 -36.69 -17.46
CA PRO A 10 11.19 -35.37 -18.04
C PRO A 10 12.55 -35.27 -18.73
N THR A 11 12.57 -34.78 -19.97
CA THR A 11 13.83 -34.49 -20.68
C THR A 11 14.35 -33.10 -20.32
N LYS A 12 15.65 -32.85 -20.53
CA LYS A 12 16.24 -31.51 -20.29
C LYS A 12 15.54 -30.42 -21.12
N ALA A 13 15.23 -30.71 -22.38
CA ALA A 13 14.53 -29.77 -23.25
C ALA A 13 13.11 -29.45 -22.74
N GLN A 14 12.40 -30.44 -22.19
CA GLN A 14 11.08 -30.20 -21.57
C GLN A 14 11.22 -29.34 -20.31
N ARG A 15 12.25 -29.56 -19.48
CA ARG A 15 12.51 -28.74 -18.28
C ARG A 15 12.70 -27.27 -18.65
N THR A 16 13.55 -26.98 -19.64
CA THR A 16 13.78 -25.60 -20.11
C THR A 16 12.48 -24.95 -20.61
N LYS A 17 11.67 -25.69 -21.39
CA LYS A 17 10.38 -25.17 -21.87
C LYS A 17 9.39 -24.88 -20.75
N VAL A 18 9.26 -25.80 -19.78
CA VAL A 18 8.38 -25.59 -18.61
C VAL A 18 8.84 -24.37 -17.82
N GLU A 19 10.15 -24.20 -17.63
CA GLU A 19 10.71 -23.03 -16.96
C GLU A 19 10.36 -21.72 -17.67
N GLU A 20 10.49 -21.68 -19.00
CA GLU A 20 10.11 -20.53 -19.83
C GLU A 20 8.61 -20.23 -19.77
N TRP A 21 7.76 -21.25 -19.86
CA TRP A 21 6.31 -21.07 -19.81
C TRP A 21 5.83 -20.55 -18.46
N ILE A 22 6.34 -21.13 -17.37
CA ILE A 22 6.03 -20.67 -16.01
C ILE A 22 6.51 -19.22 -15.81
N ALA A 23 7.70 -18.87 -16.32
CA ALA A 23 8.21 -17.50 -16.25
C ALA A 23 7.34 -16.50 -17.04
N CYS A 24 6.73 -16.93 -18.14
CA CYS A 24 5.77 -16.15 -18.92
C CYS A 24 4.37 -16.08 -18.29
N GLY A 25 4.14 -16.75 -17.16
CA GLY A 25 2.85 -16.74 -16.45
C GLY A 25 1.84 -17.78 -16.94
N MET A 26 2.27 -18.77 -17.73
CA MET A 26 1.40 -19.88 -18.14
C MET A 26 1.02 -20.73 -16.92
N SER A 27 -0.25 -21.14 -16.84
CA SER A 27 -0.72 -21.96 -15.73
C SER A 27 -0.15 -23.38 -15.80
N GLN A 28 -0.04 -24.06 -14.65
CA GLN A 28 0.42 -25.46 -14.60
C GLN A 28 -0.48 -26.39 -15.43
N ASP A 29 -1.79 -26.10 -15.50
CA ASP A 29 -2.73 -26.88 -16.29
C ASP A 29 -2.47 -26.75 -17.79
N GLU A 30 -2.24 -25.52 -18.27
CA GLU A 30 -1.85 -25.27 -19.67
C GLU A 30 -0.51 -25.93 -20.01
N CYS A 31 0.50 -25.79 -19.15
CA CYS A 31 1.79 -26.46 -19.30
C CYS A 31 1.62 -27.98 -19.42
N ALA A 32 0.77 -28.59 -18.58
CA ALA A 32 0.49 -30.02 -18.60
C ALA A 32 -0.23 -30.44 -19.90
N ARG A 33 -1.20 -29.65 -20.36
CA ARG A 33 -1.91 -29.86 -21.64
C ARG A 33 -0.95 -29.81 -22.83
N VAL A 34 -0.04 -28.84 -22.87
CA VAL A 34 0.96 -28.70 -23.95
C VAL A 34 1.91 -29.90 -23.97
N LEU A 35 2.27 -30.45 -22.81
CA LEU A 35 3.10 -31.65 -22.71
C LEU A 35 2.36 -32.97 -22.91
N GLY A 36 1.02 -32.95 -22.96
CA GLY A 36 0.19 -34.14 -23.05
C GLY A 36 0.25 -35.01 -21.79
N ILE A 37 0.45 -34.41 -20.62
CA ILE A 37 0.48 -35.08 -19.32
C ILE A 37 -0.60 -34.52 -18.38
N SER A 38 -0.86 -35.23 -17.28
CA SER A 38 -1.74 -34.70 -16.24
C SER A 38 -1.02 -33.67 -15.38
N THR A 39 -1.75 -32.68 -14.87
CA THR A 39 -1.24 -31.66 -13.93
C THR A 39 -0.49 -32.26 -12.72
N PRO A 40 -0.99 -33.32 -12.02
CA PRO A 40 -0.22 -33.93 -10.93
C PRO A 40 1.08 -34.60 -11.41
N THR A 41 1.13 -35.09 -12.66
CA THR A 41 2.39 -35.58 -13.25
C THR A 41 3.37 -34.43 -13.47
N LEU A 42 2.90 -33.26 -13.94
CA LEU A 42 3.74 -32.08 -14.12
C LEU A 42 4.38 -31.65 -12.78
N VAL A 43 3.56 -31.47 -11.73
CA VAL A 43 4.03 -31.04 -10.41
C VAL A 43 5.08 -32.00 -9.84
N LYS A 44 4.89 -33.32 -10.02
CA LYS A 44 5.83 -34.33 -9.56
C LYS A 44 7.13 -34.36 -10.36
N SER A 45 7.08 -34.10 -11.66
CA SER A 45 8.24 -34.21 -12.56
C SER A 45 9.06 -32.93 -12.68
N PHE A 46 8.45 -31.76 -12.48
CA PHE A 46 9.04 -30.43 -12.66
C PHE A 46 8.91 -29.51 -11.41
N PRO A 47 9.27 -29.99 -10.20
CA PRO A 47 9.08 -29.19 -8.99
C PRO A 47 9.96 -27.94 -8.97
N GLU A 48 11.20 -28.03 -9.46
CA GLU A 48 12.15 -26.92 -9.44
C GLU A 48 11.76 -25.82 -10.43
N GLU A 49 11.31 -26.19 -11.62
CA GLU A 49 10.90 -25.27 -12.67
C GLU A 49 9.67 -24.47 -12.25
N ILE A 50 8.72 -25.13 -11.55
CA ILE A 50 7.54 -24.47 -11.00
C ILE A 50 7.93 -23.52 -9.86
N ALA A 51 8.78 -23.96 -8.94
CA ALA A 51 9.15 -23.16 -7.77
C ALA A 51 10.08 -21.99 -8.10
N THR A 52 11.04 -22.20 -9.02
CA THR A 52 12.15 -21.26 -9.25
C THR A 52 12.19 -20.68 -10.66
N GLY A 53 11.39 -21.19 -11.61
CA GLY A 53 11.50 -20.81 -13.02
C GLY A 53 11.27 -19.32 -13.28
N VAL A 54 10.30 -18.72 -12.58
CA VAL A 54 10.07 -17.26 -12.65
C VAL A 54 11.31 -16.48 -12.22
N ALA A 55 11.90 -16.86 -11.09
CA ALA A 55 13.07 -16.17 -10.55
C ALA A 55 14.32 -16.35 -11.44
N LYS A 56 14.57 -17.57 -11.91
CA LYS A 56 15.70 -17.91 -12.80
C LYS A 56 15.63 -17.14 -14.11
N LYS A 57 14.49 -17.19 -14.81
CA LYS A 57 14.32 -16.47 -16.07
C LYS A 57 14.33 -14.96 -15.90
N ARG A 58 13.77 -14.45 -14.80
CA ARG A 58 13.89 -13.02 -14.46
C ARG A 58 15.34 -12.60 -14.25
N ALA A 59 16.15 -13.42 -13.58
CA ALA A 59 17.58 -13.15 -13.40
C ALA A 59 18.34 -13.13 -14.73
N GLU A 60 18.02 -14.05 -15.66
CA GLU A 60 18.59 -14.06 -17.01
C GLU A 60 18.27 -12.77 -17.78
N VAL A 61 16.99 -12.35 -17.79
CA VAL A 61 16.54 -11.11 -18.46
C VAL A 61 17.23 -9.88 -17.85
N VAL A 62 17.31 -9.79 -16.52
CA VAL A 62 18.02 -8.71 -15.83
C VAL A 62 19.52 -8.72 -16.21
N GLY A 63 20.15 -9.90 -16.30
CA GLY A 63 21.52 -10.03 -16.77
C GLY A 63 21.72 -9.52 -18.20
N MET A 64 20.79 -9.80 -19.12
CA MET A 64 20.81 -9.26 -20.48
C MET A 64 20.66 -7.74 -20.50
N LEU A 65 19.74 -7.20 -19.68
CA LEU A 65 19.55 -5.75 -19.53
C LEU A 65 20.83 -5.07 -19.04
N PHE A 66 21.49 -5.61 -18.01
CA PHE A 66 22.76 -5.06 -17.52
C PHE A 66 23.86 -5.08 -18.59
N LYS A 67 23.98 -6.17 -19.35
CA LYS A 67 24.97 -6.26 -20.45
C LYS A 67 24.72 -5.18 -21.51
N GLN A 68 23.47 -4.92 -21.87
CA GLN A 68 23.13 -3.90 -22.87
C GLN A 68 23.21 -2.47 -22.31
N ALA A 69 22.86 -2.27 -21.05
CA ALA A 69 23.03 -1.01 -20.35
C ALA A 69 24.51 -0.60 -20.25
N LYS A 70 25.41 -1.56 -19.96
CA LYS A 70 26.87 -1.33 -19.96
C LYS A 70 27.41 -0.88 -21.31
N LYS A 71 26.75 -1.25 -22.42
CA LYS A 71 27.10 -0.80 -23.77
C LYS A 71 26.52 0.59 -24.12
N GLY A 72 25.83 1.25 -23.19
CA GLY A 72 25.25 2.58 -23.40
C GLY A 72 23.82 2.58 -23.96
N ASN A 73 23.10 1.46 -23.95
CA ASN A 73 21.70 1.46 -24.37
C ASN A 73 20.81 2.18 -23.35
N ALA A 74 20.42 3.43 -23.66
CA ALA A 74 19.64 4.30 -22.79
C ALA A 74 18.28 3.71 -22.37
N THR A 75 17.62 2.91 -23.22
CA THR A 75 16.34 2.26 -22.88
C THR A 75 16.54 1.21 -21.79
N CYS A 76 17.61 0.43 -21.86
CA CYS A 76 17.93 -0.58 -20.84
C CYS A 76 18.30 0.08 -19.51
N ILE A 77 19.06 1.19 -19.54
CA ILE A 77 19.42 1.97 -18.35
C ILE A 77 18.16 2.48 -17.65
N LYS A 78 17.27 3.15 -18.39
CA LYS A 78 15.99 3.64 -17.85
C LYS A 78 15.16 2.53 -17.22
N LYS A 79 15.09 1.35 -17.88
CA LYS A 79 14.33 0.22 -17.33
C LYS A 79 14.95 -0.33 -16.04
N LEU A 80 16.27 -0.39 -15.95
CA LEU A 80 16.98 -0.79 -14.73
C LEU A 80 16.78 0.22 -13.58
N GLU A 81 16.81 1.52 -13.87
CA GLU A 81 16.50 2.57 -12.89
C GLU A 81 15.08 2.43 -12.34
N GLU A 82 14.09 2.24 -13.22
CA GLU A 82 12.69 2.01 -12.84
C GLU A 82 12.56 0.79 -11.92
N MET A 83 13.15 -0.35 -12.31
CA MET A 83 13.13 -1.57 -11.48
C MET A 83 13.80 -1.35 -10.11
N THR A 84 14.90 -0.59 -10.06
CA THR A 84 15.60 -0.30 -8.80
C THR A 84 14.76 0.59 -7.88
N ARG A 85 14.08 1.60 -8.44
CA ARG A 85 13.17 2.48 -7.68
C ARG A 85 11.98 1.71 -7.09
N VAL A 86 11.35 0.85 -7.88
CA VAL A 86 10.21 0.03 -7.43
C VAL A 86 10.64 -0.93 -6.31
N SER A 87 11.82 -1.55 -6.42
CA SER A 87 12.34 -2.42 -5.37
C SER A 87 12.62 -1.68 -4.07
N ALA A 88 13.17 -0.45 -4.13
CA ALA A 88 13.38 0.36 -2.94
C ALA A 88 12.04 0.73 -2.25
N ALA A 89 11.01 1.04 -3.03
CA ALA A 89 9.67 1.30 -2.48
C ALA A 89 9.03 0.06 -1.87
N ALA A 90 9.13 -1.10 -2.53
CA ALA A 90 8.62 -2.36 -2.01
C ALA A 90 9.35 -2.79 -0.72
N GLN A 91 10.67 -2.61 -0.67
CA GLN A 91 11.46 -2.90 0.52
C GLN A 91 11.10 -1.96 1.67
N ALA A 92 10.93 -0.66 1.42
CA ALA A 92 10.49 0.28 2.44
C ALA A 92 9.11 -0.10 3.04
N ILE A 93 8.18 -0.60 2.22
CA ILE A 93 6.89 -1.10 2.70
C ILE A 93 7.05 -2.39 3.53
N ALA A 94 7.92 -3.31 3.08
CA ALA A 94 8.21 -4.53 3.80
C ALA A 94 8.92 -4.28 5.14
N ASP A 95 9.87 -3.33 5.18
CA ASP A 95 10.60 -2.93 6.39
C ASP A 95 9.65 -2.29 7.41
N LEU A 96 8.65 -1.51 6.97
CA LEU A 96 7.57 -1.02 7.83
C LEU A 96 6.69 -2.14 8.40
N GLY A 97 6.49 -3.23 7.64
CA GLY A 97 5.72 -4.39 8.08
C GLY A 97 6.50 -5.37 8.98
N ASN A 98 7.82 -5.41 8.85
CA ASN A 98 8.70 -6.35 9.56
C ASN A 98 9.42 -5.72 10.76
N ALA A 99 9.42 -4.38 10.85
CA ALA A 99 9.78 -3.65 12.04
C ALA A 99 8.72 -3.88 13.12
N GLY A 100 8.84 -4.98 13.87
CA GLY A 100 8.34 -5.11 15.23
C GLY A 100 9.04 -4.14 16.17
N VAL A 101 9.06 -2.86 15.81
CA VAL A 101 9.54 -1.75 16.61
C VAL A 101 8.37 -1.35 17.50
N GLU A 102 8.52 -1.52 18.81
CA GLU A 102 7.71 -0.77 19.76
C GLU A 102 7.81 0.69 19.37
N VAL A 103 6.71 1.22 18.81
CA VAL A 103 6.62 2.61 18.41
C VAL A 103 6.70 3.43 19.69
N PRO A 104 7.78 4.21 19.98
CA PRO A 104 7.67 5.21 21.01
C PRO A 104 6.56 6.15 20.54
N ALA A 105 5.50 6.23 21.34
CA ALA A 105 4.26 6.92 20.98
C ALA A 105 4.57 8.32 20.44
N ALA A 106 4.53 8.47 19.11
CA ALA A 106 4.55 9.77 18.48
C ALA A 106 3.31 10.53 18.96
N PRO A 107 3.42 11.82 19.35
CA PRO A 107 2.28 12.59 19.82
C PRO A 107 1.21 12.60 18.73
N ARG A 108 0.03 12.05 19.06
CA ARG A 108 -1.13 11.97 18.15
C ARG A 108 -1.36 13.35 17.52
N ALA A 109 -1.25 13.42 16.19
CA ALA A 109 -1.70 14.58 15.44
C ALA A 109 -3.15 14.90 15.86
N PRO A 110 -3.50 16.19 16.07
CA PRO A 110 -4.80 16.55 16.62
C PRO A 110 -5.91 16.05 15.70
N GLU A 111 -6.81 15.30 16.31
CA GLU A 111 -7.99 14.69 15.72
C GLU A 111 -8.75 15.77 14.95
N LYS A 112 -8.96 15.56 13.63
CA LYS A 112 -9.68 16.52 12.79
C LYS A 112 -11.14 16.56 13.24
N VAL A 113 -11.42 17.45 14.18
CA VAL A 113 -12.75 17.75 14.71
C VAL A 113 -13.65 18.05 13.51
N GLY A 114 -14.67 17.20 13.32
CA GLY A 114 -15.59 17.34 12.19
C GLY A 114 -16.26 18.73 12.19
N LYS A 115 -16.52 19.28 11.01
CA LYS A 115 -17.07 20.63 10.74
C LYS A 115 -18.26 21.05 11.60
N LYS A 116 -18.95 20.12 12.27
CA LYS A 116 -20.06 20.41 13.20
C LYS A 116 -19.58 20.85 14.59
N ALA A 117 -18.52 20.25 15.12
CA ALA A 117 -17.99 20.61 16.44
C ALA A 117 -17.17 21.91 16.39
N GLU A 118 -16.49 22.17 15.27
CA GLU A 118 -15.79 23.44 15.03
C GLU A 118 -16.74 24.64 15.00
N ARG A 119 -17.93 24.48 14.40
CA ARG A 119 -18.99 25.50 14.42
C ARG A 119 -19.54 25.77 15.81
N LYS A 120 -19.69 24.73 16.64
CA LYS A 120 -20.16 24.88 18.03
C LYS A 120 -19.13 25.61 18.88
N ALA A 121 -17.85 25.24 18.77
CA ALA A 121 -16.77 25.92 19.47
C ALA A 121 -16.61 27.39 19.03
N ALA A 122 -16.84 27.70 17.74
CA ALA A 122 -16.83 29.07 17.25
C ALA A 122 -18.01 29.88 17.81
N ALA A 123 -19.21 29.30 17.87
CA ALA A 123 -20.39 29.94 18.45
C ALA A 123 -20.22 30.21 19.96
N GLU A 124 -19.66 29.26 20.71
CA GLU A 124 -19.37 29.42 22.13
C GLU A 124 -18.32 30.51 22.39
N ARG A 125 -17.30 30.65 21.53
CA ARG A 125 -16.32 31.75 21.63
C ARG A 125 -16.93 33.12 21.39
N VAL A 126 -17.83 33.25 20.41
CA VAL A 126 -18.52 34.52 20.13
C VAL A 126 -19.53 34.86 21.22
N ALA A 127 -20.18 33.86 21.81
CA ALA A 127 -21.04 34.05 22.98
C ALA A 127 -20.24 34.50 24.21
N ALA A 128 -19.04 33.93 24.43
CA ALA A 128 -18.15 34.30 25.53
C ALA A 128 -17.54 35.69 25.37
N SER A 129 -17.41 36.22 24.16
CA SER A 129 -16.83 37.54 23.91
C SER A 129 -17.81 38.71 24.12
N GLY A 130 -19.03 38.46 24.61
CA GLY A 130 -19.98 39.50 25.05
C GLY A 130 -20.49 40.43 23.95
N ALA A 131 -20.21 40.14 22.68
CA ALA A 131 -20.48 41.02 21.54
C ALA A 131 -21.97 41.22 21.24
N PHE A 132 -22.87 40.51 21.93
CA PHE A 132 -24.32 40.58 21.75
C PHE A 132 -25.09 40.67 23.09
N GLN A 133 -24.50 41.30 24.10
CA GLN A 133 -25.17 41.51 25.38
C GLN A 133 -26.06 42.77 25.29
N PRO A 134 -27.39 42.68 25.51
CA PRO A 134 -28.26 43.85 25.46
C PRO A 134 -27.94 44.82 26.62
N PRO A 135 -28.04 46.15 26.41
CA PRO A 135 -27.69 47.15 27.43
C PRO A 135 -28.61 47.05 28.65
N GLU A 136 -28.04 47.31 29.84
CA GLU A 136 -28.79 47.31 31.10
C GLU A 136 -29.93 48.35 31.07
N PRO A 137 -31.13 48.02 31.59
CA PRO A 137 -32.25 48.95 31.60
C PRO A 137 -31.95 50.18 32.47
N PRO A 138 -32.39 51.39 32.07
CA PRO A 138 -32.07 52.63 32.77
C PRO A 138 -32.72 52.65 34.16
N LYS A 139 -31.91 52.96 35.18
CA LYS A 139 -32.37 53.14 36.57
C LYS A 139 -33.09 54.48 36.68
N ILE A 140 -34.42 54.47 36.72
CA ILE A 140 -35.22 55.66 37.00
C ILE A 140 -35.18 55.89 38.52
N GLY A 141 -34.36 56.84 38.96
CA GLY A 141 -34.38 57.33 40.34
C GLY A 141 -35.57 58.25 40.53
N LEU A 142 -36.59 57.81 41.28
CA LEU A 142 -37.70 58.65 41.70
C LEU A 142 -37.19 59.57 42.83
N VAL A 143 -36.82 60.81 42.52
CA VAL A 143 -36.60 61.84 43.56
C VAL A 143 -37.93 62.55 43.79
N ILE A 144 -38.60 62.20 44.89
CA ILE A 144 -39.69 63.00 45.44
C ILE A 144 -39.22 63.49 46.79
N ASP A 145 -38.67 64.70 46.83
CA ASP A 145 -38.52 65.45 48.07
C ASP A 145 -39.35 66.73 47.94
N ASN A 146 -40.53 66.64 48.54
CA ASN A 146 -41.50 67.71 48.64
C ASN A 146 -41.19 68.49 49.94
N THR A 147 -40.38 69.54 49.87
CA THR A 147 -40.18 70.46 51.01
C THR A 147 -40.96 71.73 50.79
N ALA A 148 -42.14 71.74 51.40
CA ALA A 148 -43.00 72.90 51.55
C ALA A 148 -42.31 73.99 52.39
N VAL A 149 -42.53 75.22 51.93
CA VAL A 149 -42.44 76.47 52.67
C VAL A 149 -43.46 76.46 53.83
N ASN A 150 -43.02 76.85 55.03
CA ASN A 150 -43.77 77.48 56.14
C ASN A 150 -42.92 77.34 57.42
N GLU A 151 -42.75 78.30 58.30
CA GLU A 151 -43.16 79.70 58.45
C GLU A 151 -42.22 80.29 59.54
#